data_AF-A0A9J7IXC5-F1
#
_entry.id   AF-A0A9J7IXC5-F1
#
_cell.length_a   1.000
_cell.length_b   1.000
_cell.length_c   1.000
_cell.angle_alpha   90.00
_cell.angle_beta   90.00
_cell.angle_gamma   90.00
#
_symmetry.space_group_name_H-M   'P 1'
#
loop_
_entity.id
_entity.type
_entity.pdbx_description
1 polymer ?
#
loop_
_entity_poly.entity_id
_entity_poly.type
_entity_poly.pdbx_seq_one_letter_code
_entity_poly.pdbx_strand_id
1 'polypeptide(L)'
;MSPRLKISNYVIERLSNIDTNESTGCLYGLMYDGTLLVVGLSLELFENEKNTYRQFLLNLPAEIELCGVVRFGETLTTGTTMKEILQDVDITDNPLVMIVNEKKEMKTHFLVHDKFEETKYEVLSSDEMWKQFLHVRLNTILPLSCEATISGVKNILQNKRKKIASGQVSFHVDGTSVYLFGVASDVGLTGTSTEATIGELVDSMSPEQPKKKKHNTSSIEIVPINLVLKTTKDILSDKLVKTAVKMMTTQRKPAFCISMPLRIDTLAMIHRNTKLLDLYTVLVEAACRSLRLLESVLLEQLGQEGIGDGAGLRLPETFHFLPQEIGHFITRVVPKAIPDESMEKERRLLHEQLGLALTRPVFRRGNAYADKSNGRLVNPHEAIPQQPSKPDVTVALVRGRYTYHHYMQDNFNDDGWGCAYRSMQTIFSWFRYQGYTTVDIPTHRDIQQCLVNIGDKQSSFLGSKQWIGSTEVMFCLETLLGVQSRIIFANTGAELQSYAHDLVHHFQTHGSPIMIGGGVLAHTILGVEFNAATNDIRYLILDPHYTGQEDLSIVISKGWCGWKNSDFWNKTAHYNLCLPQTKPAI
;
A
#
# COMPACT_ATOMS: atom_id res chain seq x y z
N MET A 1 -10.81 26.73 -22.51
CA MET A 1 -9.34 26.70 -22.56
C MET A 1 -8.90 25.34 -22.05
N SER A 2 -8.01 24.67 -22.78
CA SER A 2 -7.47 23.37 -22.36
C SER A 2 -6.70 23.51 -21.04
N PRO A 3 -6.80 22.53 -20.13
CA PRO A 3 -6.12 22.60 -18.85
C PRO A 3 -4.60 22.53 -19.02
N ARG A 4 -3.85 23.00 -18.02
CA ARG A 4 -2.41 22.71 -17.94
C ARG A 4 -2.21 21.22 -17.68
N LEU A 5 -1.18 20.60 -18.24
CA LEU A 5 -0.93 19.16 -18.07
C LEU A 5 0.30 18.93 -17.19
N LYS A 6 0.11 18.18 -16.10
CA LYS A 6 1.21 17.59 -15.31
C LYS A 6 1.10 16.08 -15.32
N ILE A 7 2.24 15.40 -15.34
CA ILE A 7 2.30 13.94 -15.29
C ILE A 7 3.23 13.54 -14.15
N SER A 8 2.76 12.64 -13.30
CA SER A 8 3.56 12.04 -12.24
C SER A 8 4.81 11.35 -12.78
N ASN A 9 5.95 11.53 -12.10
CA ASN A 9 7.15 10.76 -12.40
C ASN A 9 6.91 9.24 -12.38
N TYR A 10 6.03 8.75 -11.51
CA TYR A 10 5.66 7.32 -11.46
C TYR A 10 5.00 6.83 -12.77
N VAL A 11 4.20 7.67 -13.43
CA VAL A 11 3.57 7.34 -14.72
C VAL A 11 4.63 7.31 -15.82
N ILE A 12 5.54 8.28 -15.84
CA ILE A 12 6.64 8.35 -16.81
C ILE A 12 7.54 7.12 -16.68
N GLU A 13 8.00 6.80 -15.48
CA GLU A 13 8.86 5.64 -15.22
C GLU A 13 8.16 4.31 -15.54
N ARG A 14 6.86 4.19 -15.26
CA ARG A 14 6.10 3.00 -15.66
C ARG A 14 6.05 2.87 -17.16
N LEU A 15 5.67 3.92 -17.89
CA LEU A 15 5.58 3.86 -19.35
C LEU A 15 6.93 3.58 -20.03
N SER A 16 8.05 4.04 -19.46
CA SER A 16 9.37 3.70 -19.99
C SER A 16 9.75 2.23 -19.79
N ASN A 17 9.21 1.58 -18.75
CA ASN A 17 9.54 0.20 -18.36
C ASN A 17 8.51 -0.84 -18.83
N ILE A 18 7.32 -0.43 -19.25
CA ILE A 18 6.28 -1.34 -19.75
C ILE A 18 6.68 -1.85 -21.14
N ASP A 19 6.88 -3.15 -21.25
CA ASP A 19 6.90 -3.87 -22.53
C ASP A 19 5.58 -4.62 -22.66
N THR A 20 4.72 -4.13 -23.56
CA THR A 20 3.36 -4.65 -23.74
C THR A 20 3.06 -4.89 -25.21
N ASN A 21 2.27 -5.94 -25.47
CA ASN A 21 1.65 -6.18 -26.77
C ASN A 21 0.28 -5.46 -26.89
N GLU A 22 -0.22 -4.88 -25.79
CA GLU A 22 -1.47 -4.15 -25.79
C GLU A 22 -1.35 -2.84 -26.55
N SER A 23 -2.35 -2.55 -27.38
CA SER A 23 -2.35 -1.34 -28.20
C SER A 23 -2.81 -0.09 -27.44
N THR A 24 -3.59 -0.27 -26.36
CA THR A 24 -4.32 0.81 -25.69
C THR A 24 -4.40 0.58 -24.18
N GLY A 25 -4.33 1.64 -23.40
CA GLY A 25 -4.57 1.66 -21.96
C GLY A 25 -5.30 2.93 -21.51
N CYS A 26 -5.68 3.00 -20.24
CA CYS A 26 -6.38 4.13 -19.65
C CYS A 26 -5.46 4.97 -18.77
N LEU A 27 -5.71 6.28 -18.74
CA LEU A 27 -5.01 7.24 -17.90
C LEU A 27 -5.93 7.73 -16.79
N TYR A 28 -5.40 7.79 -15.57
CA TYR A 28 -6.14 8.21 -14.38
C TYR A 28 -5.48 9.43 -13.74
N GLY A 29 -6.30 10.39 -13.34
CA GLY A 29 -5.85 11.69 -12.89
C GLY A 29 -6.91 12.45 -12.12
N LEU A 30 -6.56 13.66 -11.71
CA LEU A 30 -7.45 14.58 -11.01
C LEU A 30 -7.23 16.00 -11.51
N MET A 31 -8.22 16.86 -11.30
CA MET A 31 -8.19 18.29 -11.64
C MET A 31 -7.94 19.14 -10.41
N TYR A 32 -7.01 20.10 -10.49
CA TYR A 32 -6.81 21.13 -9.45
C TYR A 32 -6.28 22.42 -10.09
N ASP A 33 -6.76 23.59 -9.66
CA ASP A 33 -6.27 24.91 -10.11
C ASP A 33 -6.10 25.03 -11.66
N GLY A 34 -7.06 24.51 -12.42
CA GLY A 34 -7.02 24.50 -13.90
C GLY A 34 -5.94 23.61 -14.52
N THR A 35 -5.44 22.64 -13.75
CA THR A 35 -4.39 21.69 -14.13
C THR A 35 -4.94 20.27 -14.04
N LEU A 36 -4.74 19.48 -15.10
CA LEU A 36 -4.94 18.04 -15.09
C LEU A 36 -3.63 17.38 -14.65
N LEU A 37 -3.65 16.65 -13.55
CA LEU A 37 -2.53 15.80 -13.12
C LEU A 37 -2.85 14.33 -13.37
N VAL A 38 -2.04 13.70 -14.22
CA VAL A 38 -2.07 12.25 -14.43
C VAL A 38 -1.24 11.58 -13.34
N VAL A 39 -1.87 10.72 -12.55
CA VAL A 39 -1.26 10.02 -11.41
C VAL A 39 -1.09 8.53 -11.64
N GLY A 40 -1.88 7.93 -12.53
CA GLY A 40 -1.87 6.49 -12.77
C GLY A 40 -2.26 6.11 -14.19
N LEU A 41 -2.05 4.84 -14.51
CA LEU A 41 -2.45 4.21 -15.77
C LEU A 41 -2.82 2.74 -15.56
N SER A 42 -3.63 2.18 -16.46
CA SER A 42 -3.87 0.75 -16.64
C SER A 42 -3.67 0.35 -18.10
N LEU A 43 -3.29 -0.91 -18.31
CA LEU A 43 -3.40 -1.59 -19.60
C LEU A 43 -4.78 -2.24 -19.69
N GLU A 44 -5.48 -2.06 -20.80
CA GLU A 44 -6.81 -2.64 -20.97
C GLU A 44 -6.73 -4.00 -21.67
N LEU A 45 -7.25 -5.03 -21.01
CA LEU A 45 -7.29 -6.41 -21.51
C LEU A 45 -8.71 -6.71 -22.02
N PHE A 46 -9.01 -6.32 -23.26
CA PHE A 46 -10.38 -6.36 -23.84
C PHE A 46 -11.00 -7.76 -23.97
N GLU A 47 -10.23 -8.83 -23.75
CA GLU A 47 -10.72 -10.21 -23.77
C GLU A 47 -11.53 -10.59 -22.51
N ASN A 48 -11.58 -9.74 -21.46
CA ASN A 48 -12.14 -10.11 -20.17
C ASN A 48 -13.13 -9.06 -19.61
N GLU A 49 -14.44 -9.32 -19.76
CA GLU A 49 -15.52 -8.39 -19.35
C GLU A 49 -15.50 -8.00 -17.85
N LYS A 50 -14.82 -8.78 -16.99
CA LYS A 50 -14.73 -8.52 -15.56
C LYS A 50 -13.69 -7.44 -15.16
N ASN A 51 -12.78 -7.05 -16.05
CA ASN A 51 -11.62 -6.20 -15.73
C ASN A 51 -11.57 -4.92 -16.58
N THR A 52 -12.71 -4.26 -16.74
CA THR A 52 -12.76 -2.97 -17.44
C THR A 52 -12.20 -1.84 -16.59
N TYR A 53 -11.72 -0.77 -17.24
CA TYR A 53 -11.35 0.49 -16.58
C TYR A 53 -12.41 1.01 -15.60
N ARG A 54 -13.71 0.79 -15.86
CA ARG A 54 -14.82 1.18 -14.97
C ARG A 54 -14.78 0.45 -13.63
N GLN A 55 -14.45 -0.85 -13.65
CA GLN A 55 -14.31 -1.63 -12.43
C GLN A 55 -13.04 -1.23 -11.70
N PHE A 56 -11.92 -1.08 -12.43
CA PHE A 56 -10.64 -0.68 -11.86
C PHE A 56 -10.69 0.71 -11.21
N LEU A 57 -11.45 1.66 -11.77
CA LEU A 57 -11.66 2.99 -11.19
C LEU A 57 -12.21 2.92 -9.75
N LEU A 58 -13.02 1.93 -9.42
CA LEU A 58 -13.53 1.74 -8.06
C LEU A 58 -12.42 1.38 -7.06
N ASN A 59 -11.32 0.79 -7.53
CA ASN A 59 -10.15 0.44 -6.72
C ASN A 59 -9.23 1.65 -6.48
N LEU A 60 -9.35 2.73 -7.24
CA LEU A 60 -8.58 3.96 -7.04
C LEU A 60 -9.18 4.81 -5.91
N PRO A 61 -8.35 5.58 -5.19
CA PRO A 61 -8.84 6.64 -4.31
C PRO A 61 -9.86 7.53 -5.02
N ALA A 62 -10.88 8.00 -4.30
CA ALA A 62 -11.78 9.02 -4.86
C ALA A 62 -11.00 10.30 -5.22
N GLU A 63 -11.58 11.12 -6.09
CA GLU A 63 -10.95 12.20 -6.89
C GLU A 63 -10.02 11.74 -8.01
N ILE A 64 -9.45 10.52 -7.93
CA ILE A 64 -8.73 9.94 -9.06
C ILE A 64 -9.76 9.33 -10.01
N GLU A 65 -9.78 9.88 -11.22
CA GLU A 65 -10.79 9.64 -12.24
C GLU A 65 -10.17 9.29 -13.59
N LEU A 66 -10.97 8.70 -14.47
CA LEU A 66 -10.58 8.49 -15.86
C LEU A 66 -10.38 9.86 -16.54
N CYS A 67 -9.18 10.11 -17.05
CA CYS A 67 -8.82 11.39 -17.66
C CYS A 67 -8.42 11.29 -19.13
N GLY A 68 -8.22 10.07 -19.64
CA GLY A 68 -7.75 9.89 -20.99
C GLY A 68 -7.30 8.47 -21.33
N VAL A 69 -6.63 8.36 -22.47
CA VAL A 69 -6.14 7.12 -23.08
C VAL A 69 -4.65 7.21 -23.35
N VAL A 70 -3.93 6.11 -23.14
CA VAL A 70 -2.57 5.92 -23.65
C VAL A 70 -2.58 4.91 -24.78
N ARG A 71 -1.86 5.21 -25.86
CA ARG A 71 -1.72 4.36 -27.05
C ARG A 71 -0.27 4.00 -27.24
N PHE A 72 0.00 2.71 -27.46
CA PHE A 72 1.32 2.20 -27.78
C PHE A 72 1.43 2.05 -29.31
N GLY A 73 2.31 2.82 -29.93
CA GLY A 73 2.52 2.82 -31.39
C GLY A 73 2.96 4.17 -31.97
N GLU A 74 3.20 4.22 -33.28
CA GLU A 74 3.76 5.42 -33.94
C GLU A 74 2.71 6.44 -34.40
N THR A 75 1.47 6.01 -34.68
CA THR A 75 0.45 6.86 -35.30
C THR A 75 -0.79 7.02 -34.42
N LEU A 76 -1.33 8.24 -34.44
CA LEU A 76 -2.59 8.59 -33.81
C LEU A 76 -3.75 8.06 -34.65
N THR A 77 -4.01 6.76 -34.60
CA THR A 77 -5.20 6.18 -35.22
C THR A 77 -6.33 6.11 -34.20
N THR A 78 -7.57 6.40 -34.62
CA THR A 78 -8.75 6.31 -33.74
C THR A 78 -9.41 4.96 -33.90
N GLY A 79 -9.18 4.05 -32.94
CA GLY A 79 -9.94 2.80 -32.82
C GLY A 79 -11.31 3.02 -32.20
N THR A 80 -12.24 2.06 -32.35
CA THR A 80 -13.57 2.08 -31.69
C THR A 80 -13.43 2.15 -30.17
N THR A 81 -12.57 1.32 -29.63
CA THR A 81 -12.27 1.21 -28.19
C THR A 81 -11.76 2.51 -27.58
N MET A 82 -10.88 3.23 -28.29
CA MET A 82 -10.39 4.54 -27.84
C MET A 82 -11.53 5.55 -27.75
N LYS A 83 -12.46 5.56 -28.73
CA LYS A 83 -13.62 6.46 -28.69
C LYS A 83 -14.54 6.16 -27.52
N GLU A 84 -14.78 4.88 -27.23
CA GLU A 84 -15.58 4.45 -26.08
C GLU A 84 -14.99 4.94 -24.76
N ILE A 85 -13.67 4.79 -24.55
CA ILE A 85 -13.01 5.27 -23.32
C ILE A 85 -13.09 6.80 -23.22
N LEU A 86 -12.86 7.52 -24.32
CA LEU A 86 -12.87 8.99 -24.31
C LEU A 86 -14.28 9.57 -24.05
N GLN A 87 -15.34 8.85 -24.42
CA GLN A 87 -16.73 9.24 -24.13
C GLN A 87 -17.10 9.10 -22.65
N ASP A 88 -16.35 8.28 -21.92
CA ASP A 88 -16.54 8.01 -20.50
C ASP A 88 -15.71 8.96 -19.60
N VAL A 89 -14.96 9.90 -20.17
CA VAL A 89 -14.17 10.88 -19.43
C VAL A 89 -15.07 12.03 -18.96
N ASP A 90 -15.33 12.09 -17.65
CA ASP A 90 -16.24 13.08 -17.06
C ASP A 90 -15.54 14.28 -16.38
N ILE A 91 -14.24 14.20 -16.09
CA ILE A 91 -13.54 15.24 -15.32
C ILE A 91 -13.11 16.46 -16.12
N THR A 92 -13.15 16.38 -17.45
CA THR A 92 -12.70 17.43 -18.36
C THR A 92 -13.45 17.33 -19.69
N ASP A 93 -13.82 18.47 -20.26
CA ASP A 93 -14.38 18.53 -21.61
C ASP A 93 -13.33 18.22 -22.69
N ASN A 94 -12.04 18.19 -22.33
CA ASN A 94 -10.94 17.92 -23.23
C ASN A 94 -10.16 16.69 -22.75
N PRO A 95 -10.59 15.47 -23.09
CA PRO A 95 -9.90 14.23 -22.72
C PRO A 95 -8.45 14.19 -23.22
N LEU A 96 -7.57 13.57 -22.43
CA LEU A 96 -6.15 13.42 -22.77
C LEU A 96 -5.91 12.19 -23.65
N VAL A 97 -5.07 12.34 -24.67
CA VAL A 97 -4.54 11.23 -25.46
C VAL A 97 -3.02 11.26 -25.48
N MET A 98 -2.41 10.21 -24.95
CA MET A 98 -0.98 10.02 -24.94
C MET A 98 -0.58 8.95 -25.94
N ILE A 99 0.49 9.19 -26.69
CA ILE A 99 1.12 8.23 -27.59
C ILE A 99 2.51 7.92 -27.05
N VAL A 100 2.84 6.63 -26.93
CA VAL A 100 4.16 6.14 -26.58
C VAL A 100 4.67 5.29 -27.74
N ASN A 101 5.77 5.70 -28.36
CA ASN A 101 6.37 4.96 -29.47
C ASN A 101 7.31 3.84 -28.98
N GLU A 102 7.87 3.06 -29.91
CA GLU A 102 8.80 1.96 -29.60
C GLU A 102 10.08 2.44 -28.89
N LYS A 103 10.49 3.69 -29.13
CA LYS A 103 11.63 4.34 -28.45
C LYS A 103 11.27 4.91 -27.07
N LYS A 104 10.05 4.67 -26.58
CA LYS A 104 9.47 5.21 -25.34
C LYS A 104 9.39 6.75 -25.32
N GLU A 105 9.40 7.39 -26.48
CA GLU A 105 9.13 8.83 -26.60
C GLU A 105 7.62 9.05 -26.48
N MET A 106 7.25 10.04 -25.66
CA MET A 106 5.86 10.32 -25.30
C MET A 106 5.37 11.62 -25.93
N LYS A 107 4.22 11.58 -26.59
CA LYS A 107 3.51 12.77 -27.10
C LYS A 107 2.12 12.84 -26.52
N THR A 108 1.69 14.02 -26.12
CA THR A 108 0.40 14.25 -25.47
C THR A 108 -0.45 15.24 -26.25
N HIS A 109 -1.73 14.92 -26.37
CA HIS A 109 -2.71 15.71 -27.12
C HIS A 109 -3.99 15.82 -26.31
N PHE A 110 -4.62 16.99 -26.30
CA PHE A 110 -6.01 17.12 -25.85
C PHE A 110 -6.96 16.93 -27.02
N LEU A 111 -8.08 16.26 -26.79
CA LEU A 111 -9.18 16.20 -27.75
C LEU A 111 -10.07 17.42 -27.55
N VAL A 112 -9.94 18.43 -28.41
CA VAL A 112 -10.67 19.71 -28.36
C VAL A 112 -11.53 19.83 -29.61
N HIS A 113 -12.86 19.90 -29.45
CA HIS A 113 -13.81 19.95 -30.58
C HIS A 113 -13.54 18.87 -31.65
N ASP A 114 -13.39 17.60 -31.22
CA ASP A 114 -13.06 16.44 -32.06
C ASP A 114 -11.72 16.54 -32.82
N LYS A 115 -10.83 17.46 -32.43
CA LYS A 115 -9.49 17.62 -33.00
C LYS A 115 -8.42 17.42 -31.94
N PHE A 116 -7.31 16.81 -32.34
CA PHE A 116 -6.18 16.61 -31.46
C PHE A 116 -5.26 17.83 -31.46
N GLU A 117 -5.14 18.46 -30.30
CA GLU A 117 -4.25 19.59 -30.06
C GLU A 117 -3.05 19.13 -29.23
N GLU A 118 -1.86 19.12 -29.84
CA GLU A 118 -0.62 18.76 -29.14
C GLU A 118 -0.37 19.70 -27.96
N THR A 119 -0.07 19.12 -26.81
CA THR A 119 0.08 19.85 -25.54
C THR A 119 1.34 19.42 -24.83
N LYS A 120 2.09 20.39 -24.28
CA LYS A 120 3.27 20.12 -23.46
C LYS A 120 2.86 19.72 -22.05
N TYR A 121 3.61 18.83 -21.43
CA TYR A 121 3.45 18.43 -20.03
C TYR A 121 4.66 18.81 -19.19
N GLU A 122 4.43 19.00 -17.89
CA GLU A 122 5.46 19.11 -16.86
C GLU A 122 5.49 17.81 -16.04
N VAL A 123 6.69 17.29 -15.75
CA VAL A 123 6.83 16.11 -14.88
C VAL A 123 6.81 16.58 -13.43
N LEU A 124 5.84 16.08 -12.66
CA LEU A 124 5.75 16.32 -11.22
C LEU A 124 6.58 15.27 -10.48
N SER A 125 7.58 15.70 -9.73
CA SER A 125 8.41 14.77 -8.94
C SER A 125 7.60 14.12 -7.81
N SER A 126 8.00 12.92 -7.39
CA SER A 126 7.34 12.20 -6.30
C SER A 126 7.31 13.04 -5.01
N ASP A 127 8.42 13.70 -4.67
CA ASP A 127 8.53 14.56 -3.48
C ASP A 127 7.58 15.76 -3.52
N GLU A 128 7.39 16.37 -4.69
CA GLU A 128 6.45 17.49 -4.85
C GLU A 128 5.00 17.01 -4.77
N MET A 129 4.70 15.86 -5.37
CA MET A 129 3.37 15.25 -5.27
C MET A 129 3.00 15.00 -3.80
N TRP A 130 3.86 14.33 -3.03
CA TRP A 130 3.58 14.04 -1.62
C TRP A 130 3.55 15.27 -0.71
N LYS A 131 4.10 16.42 -1.16
CA LYS A 131 3.97 17.71 -0.46
C LYS A 131 2.68 18.45 -0.82
N GLN A 132 2.20 18.32 -2.05
CA GLN A 132 1.01 19.03 -2.55
C GLN A 132 -0.29 18.28 -2.28
N PHE A 133 -0.23 16.96 -2.15
CA PHE A 133 -1.37 16.08 -2.00
C PHE A 133 -1.30 15.29 -0.70
N LEU A 134 -2.46 15.12 -0.07
CA LEU A 134 -2.67 14.29 1.09
C LEU A 134 -3.80 13.30 0.83
N HIS A 135 -3.98 12.36 1.75
CA HIS A 135 -5.09 11.41 1.69
C HIS A 135 -6.06 11.64 2.84
N VAL A 136 -7.34 11.46 2.57
CA VAL A 136 -8.35 11.33 3.63
C VAL A 136 -8.81 9.88 3.68
N ARG A 137 -8.94 9.32 4.88
CA ARG A 137 -9.38 7.94 5.09
C ARG A 137 -10.70 7.92 5.83
N LEU A 138 -11.77 7.60 5.10
CA LEU A 138 -13.07 7.38 5.70
C LEU A 138 -13.15 5.97 6.29
N ASN A 139 -13.44 5.88 7.59
CA ASN A 139 -13.71 4.63 8.28
C ASN A 139 -15.06 4.66 8.98
N THR A 140 -15.92 3.67 8.72
CA THR A 140 -17.19 3.50 9.46
C THR A 140 -17.71 2.07 9.35
N ILE A 141 -18.70 1.72 10.16
CA ILE A 141 -19.40 0.43 10.11
C ILE A 141 -20.87 0.67 9.79
N LEU A 142 -21.35 0.08 8.69
CA LEU A 142 -22.76 0.06 8.32
C LEU A 142 -23.32 -1.37 8.43
N PRO A 143 -24.36 -1.61 9.25
CA PRO A 143 -24.94 -2.94 9.36
C PRO A 143 -25.68 -3.32 8.05
N LEU A 144 -25.36 -4.47 7.49
CA LEU A 144 -26.10 -5.10 6.40
C LEU A 144 -27.09 -6.09 7.01
N SER A 145 -28.36 -5.99 6.63
CA SER A 145 -29.36 -7.02 6.92
C SER A 145 -30.30 -7.14 5.73
N CYS A 146 -30.33 -8.32 5.11
CA CYS A 146 -31.17 -8.62 3.96
C CYS A 146 -31.31 -10.13 3.77
N GLU A 147 -32.22 -10.54 2.89
CA GLU A 147 -32.25 -11.90 2.37
C GLU A 147 -30.93 -12.23 1.67
N ALA A 148 -30.47 -13.48 1.79
CA ALA A 148 -29.23 -13.99 1.22
C ALA A 148 -29.32 -14.22 -0.30
N THR A 149 -29.82 -13.23 -1.04
CA THR A 149 -30.01 -13.30 -2.49
C THR A 149 -29.29 -12.16 -3.18
N ILE A 150 -28.92 -12.36 -4.45
CA ILE A 150 -28.31 -11.34 -5.31
C ILE A 150 -29.17 -10.06 -5.30
N SER A 151 -30.49 -10.19 -5.44
CA SER A 151 -31.42 -9.06 -5.43
C SER A 151 -31.51 -8.40 -4.05
N GLY A 152 -31.54 -9.19 -2.96
CA GLY A 152 -31.53 -8.69 -1.58
C GLY A 152 -30.33 -7.78 -1.30
N VAL A 153 -29.12 -8.26 -1.64
CA VAL A 153 -27.86 -7.53 -1.47
C VAL A 153 -27.81 -6.27 -2.35
N LYS A 154 -28.14 -6.36 -3.64
CA LYS A 154 -28.19 -5.20 -4.55
C LYS A 154 -29.11 -4.11 -4.02
N ASN A 155 -30.32 -4.47 -3.62
CA ASN A 155 -31.33 -3.53 -3.15
C ASN A 155 -30.88 -2.78 -1.88
N ILE A 156 -30.37 -3.51 -0.88
CA ILE A 156 -29.98 -2.88 0.39
C ILE A 156 -28.73 -1.99 0.24
N LEU A 157 -27.74 -2.40 -0.56
CA LEU A 157 -26.53 -1.60 -0.81
C LEU A 157 -26.84 -0.37 -1.67
N GLN A 158 -27.72 -0.50 -2.67
CA GLN A 158 -28.21 0.66 -3.43
C GLN A 158 -28.97 1.64 -2.53
N ASN A 159 -29.80 1.17 -1.60
CA ASN A 159 -30.51 2.03 -0.64
C ASN A 159 -29.54 2.75 0.30
N LYS A 160 -28.48 2.07 0.77
CA LYS A 160 -27.41 2.71 1.57
C LYS A 160 -26.70 3.81 0.80
N ARG A 161 -26.32 3.56 -0.47
CA ARG A 161 -25.72 4.57 -1.35
C ARG A 161 -26.64 5.78 -1.53
N LYS A 162 -27.93 5.55 -1.84
CA LYS A 162 -28.92 6.63 -1.96
C LYS A 162 -29.05 7.44 -0.67
N LYS A 163 -29.03 6.79 0.50
CA LYS A 163 -29.07 7.47 1.80
C LYS A 163 -27.86 8.37 2.01
N ILE A 164 -26.66 7.88 1.72
CA ILE A 164 -25.41 8.65 1.80
C ILE A 164 -25.45 9.85 0.85
N ALA A 165 -25.83 9.62 -0.42
CA ALA A 165 -25.93 10.68 -1.42
C ALA A 165 -27.04 11.71 -1.13
N SER A 166 -28.07 11.36 -0.36
CA SER A 166 -29.21 12.24 -0.06
C SER A 166 -28.94 13.33 0.99
N GLY A 167 -27.71 13.47 1.49
CA GLY A 167 -27.39 14.49 2.50
C GLY A 167 -27.73 14.10 3.94
N GLN A 168 -28.12 12.85 4.19
CA GLN A 168 -28.52 12.37 5.53
C GLN A 168 -27.34 11.92 6.41
N VAL A 169 -26.13 12.24 6.00
CA VAL A 169 -24.89 11.84 6.65
C VAL A 169 -24.06 13.08 6.95
N SER A 170 -23.20 12.96 7.94
CA SER A 170 -22.23 13.99 8.28
C SER A 170 -20.88 13.32 8.45
N PHE A 171 -19.81 14.05 8.15
CA PHE A 171 -18.45 13.54 8.32
C PHE A 171 -17.75 14.32 9.41
N HIS A 172 -16.98 13.61 10.22
CA HIS A 172 -16.23 14.15 11.35
C HIS A 172 -14.75 13.90 11.11
N VAL A 173 -13.93 14.95 11.17
CA VAL A 173 -12.47 14.81 11.09
C VAL A 173 -11.95 14.41 12.46
N ASP A 174 -11.43 13.19 12.56
CA ASP A 174 -11.06 12.59 13.84
C ASP A 174 -9.94 13.38 14.53
N GLY A 175 -10.00 13.48 15.86
CA GLY A 175 -9.10 14.33 16.65
C GLY A 175 -9.37 15.84 16.57
N THR A 176 -10.40 16.29 15.85
CA THR A 176 -10.78 17.71 15.77
C THR A 176 -12.25 17.95 16.11
N SER A 177 -12.64 19.22 16.26
CA SER A 177 -14.04 19.65 16.37
C SER A 177 -14.71 19.91 15.01
N VAL A 178 -14.11 19.48 13.89
CA VAL A 178 -14.57 19.79 12.54
C VAL A 178 -15.60 18.77 12.06
N TYR A 179 -16.80 19.26 11.70
CA TYR A 179 -17.86 18.46 11.08
C TYR A 179 -18.32 19.04 9.75
N LEU A 180 -18.52 18.15 8.79
CA LEU A 180 -19.01 18.41 7.43
C LEU A 180 -20.45 17.90 7.30
N PHE A 181 -21.33 18.77 6.81
CA PHE A 181 -22.74 18.49 6.59
C PHE A 181 -23.08 18.59 5.11
N GLY A 182 -24.08 17.83 4.67
CA GLY A 182 -24.51 17.87 3.29
C GLY A 182 -25.15 19.20 2.91
N VAL A 183 -25.22 19.47 1.60
CA VAL A 183 -25.73 20.71 1.00
C VAL A 183 -27.14 21.10 1.46
N ALA A 184 -27.93 20.14 1.96
CA ALA A 184 -29.26 20.38 2.53
C ALA A 184 -29.24 20.96 3.95
N SER A 185 -28.07 21.09 4.58
CA SER A 185 -27.88 21.74 5.87
C SER A 185 -27.45 23.18 5.65
N ASP A 186 -28.15 24.13 6.26
CA ASP A 186 -27.81 25.57 6.19
C ASP A 186 -26.43 25.92 6.75
N VAL A 187 -25.77 24.98 7.44
CA VAL A 187 -24.51 25.20 8.15
C VAL A 187 -23.29 24.75 7.33
N GLY A 188 -23.39 23.65 6.58
CA GLY A 188 -22.32 23.10 5.71
C GLY A 188 -21.05 22.60 6.43
N LEU A 189 -20.43 23.44 7.26
CA LEU A 189 -19.20 23.18 8.00
C LEU A 189 -19.30 23.77 9.42
N THR A 190 -18.82 23.05 10.43
CA THR A 190 -18.67 23.57 11.80
C THR A 190 -17.28 23.27 12.34
N GLY A 191 -16.86 24.03 13.37
CA GLY A 191 -15.59 23.83 14.07
C GLY A 191 -14.39 24.55 13.45
N THR A 192 -14.57 25.24 12.32
CA THR A 192 -13.54 26.08 11.67
C THR A 192 -14.19 27.07 10.68
N SER A 193 -13.38 27.91 10.04
CA SER A 193 -13.80 28.86 8.99
C SER A 193 -14.26 28.15 7.71
N THR A 194 -15.25 28.69 7.00
CA THR A 194 -15.73 28.17 5.71
C THR A 194 -14.69 28.29 4.60
N GLU A 195 -13.72 29.18 4.73
CA GLU A 195 -12.63 29.34 3.77
C GLU A 195 -11.42 28.45 4.08
N ALA A 196 -11.44 27.71 5.20
CA ALA A 196 -10.32 26.88 5.59
C ALA A 196 -10.08 25.72 4.60
N THR A 197 -8.82 25.47 4.31
CA THR A 197 -8.39 24.35 3.46
C THR A 197 -8.02 23.13 4.30
N ILE A 198 -8.00 21.95 3.67
CA ILE A 198 -7.57 20.73 4.34
C ILE A 198 -6.09 20.80 4.76
N GLY A 199 -5.23 21.47 3.98
CA GLY A 199 -3.82 21.68 4.33
C GLY A 199 -3.64 22.49 5.61
N GLU A 200 -4.36 23.62 5.74
CA GLU A 200 -4.34 24.45 6.95
C GLU A 200 -4.83 23.67 8.19
N LEU A 201 -5.86 22.84 8.03
CA LEU A 201 -6.35 21.99 9.10
C LEU A 201 -5.27 21.01 9.57
N VAL A 202 -4.60 20.31 8.66
CA VAL A 202 -3.54 19.35 9.00
C VAL A 202 -2.35 20.03 9.68
N ASP A 203 -1.95 21.21 9.18
CA ASP A 203 -0.86 21.98 9.79
C ASP A 203 -1.21 22.41 11.22
N SER A 204 -2.49 22.70 11.50
CA SER A 204 -2.95 23.03 12.86
C SER A 204 -2.97 21.85 13.83
N MET A 205 -3.09 20.61 13.33
CA MET A 205 -3.09 19.39 14.14
C MET A 205 -1.68 18.99 14.61
N SER A 206 -0.63 19.60 14.06
CA SER A 206 0.78 19.30 14.37
C SER A 206 1.42 20.41 15.22
N PRO A 207 1.46 20.30 16.56
CA PRO A 207 1.91 21.38 17.46
C PRO A 207 3.43 21.70 17.45
N GLU A 208 4.22 21.20 16.49
CA GLU A 208 5.66 21.51 16.42
C GLU A 208 5.93 22.73 15.54
N GLN A 209 6.52 23.77 16.15
CA GLN A 209 6.91 25.08 15.60
C GLN A 209 7.49 25.09 14.17
N PRO A 210 7.43 26.23 13.45
CA PRO A 210 7.86 26.39 12.04
C PRO A 210 9.39 26.48 11.90
N LYS A 211 10.14 25.54 12.46
CA LYS A 211 11.55 25.34 12.11
C LYS A 211 11.59 24.25 11.04
N LYS A 212 11.79 24.67 9.78
CA LYS A 212 12.12 23.87 8.60
C LYS A 212 12.21 22.36 8.91
N LYS A 213 11.07 21.68 9.02
CA LYS A 213 11.06 20.22 8.93
C LYS A 213 11.59 19.95 7.53
N LYS A 214 12.77 19.34 7.43
CA LYS A 214 13.03 18.50 6.26
C LYS A 214 11.91 17.48 6.31
N HIS A 215 10.88 17.66 5.48
CA HIS A 215 9.90 16.62 5.23
C HIS A 215 10.70 15.37 4.91
N ASN A 216 10.67 14.38 5.81
CA ASN A 216 11.15 13.06 5.45
C ASN A 216 10.25 12.62 4.30
N THR A 217 10.89 12.27 3.19
CA THR A 217 10.30 11.91 1.89
C THR A 217 9.45 10.63 1.94
N SER A 218 9.13 10.10 3.13
CA SER A 218 8.47 8.82 3.34
C SER A 218 7.21 8.85 4.21
N SER A 219 6.82 9.98 4.81
CA SER A 219 5.60 10.04 5.64
C SER A 219 4.40 10.55 4.85
N ILE A 220 3.51 9.64 4.47
CA ILE A 220 2.27 9.96 3.76
C ILE A 220 1.28 10.53 4.78
N GLU A 221 0.77 11.73 4.50
CA GLU A 221 -0.23 12.38 5.34
C GLU A 221 -1.61 11.75 5.06
N ILE A 222 -2.17 11.04 6.05
CA ILE A 222 -3.50 10.43 6.01
C ILE A 222 -4.36 11.01 7.12
N VAL A 223 -5.43 11.74 6.76
CA VAL A 223 -6.37 12.34 7.71
C VAL A 223 -7.54 11.37 7.97
N PRO A 224 -7.71 10.87 9.21
CA PRO A 224 -8.81 9.98 9.55
C PRO A 224 -10.15 10.71 9.62
N ILE A 225 -11.18 10.13 9.01
CA ILE A 225 -12.54 10.67 8.95
C ILE A 225 -13.56 9.60 9.34
N ASN A 226 -14.53 10.00 10.16
CA ASN A 226 -15.65 9.18 10.59
C ASN A 226 -16.94 9.62 9.88
N LEU A 227 -17.80 8.65 9.52
CA LEU A 227 -19.16 8.94 9.03
C LEU A 227 -20.17 8.78 10.16
N VAL A 228 -20.97 9.81 10.36
CA VAL A 228 -22.06 9.88 11.33
C VAL A 228 -23.41 9.87 10.59
N LEU A 229 -24.34 9.03 11.04
CA LEU A 229 -25.69 8.96 10.48
C LEU A 229 -26.67 9.73 11.35
N LYS A 230 -27.47 10.59 10.74
CA LYS A 230 -28.59 11.24 11.43
C LYS A 230 -29.58 10.17 11.93
N THR A 231 -29.73 10.06 13.25
CA THR A 231 -30.62 9.08 13.90
C THR A 231 -32.04 9.62 14.05
N THR A 232 -32.20 10.94 14.14
CA THR A 232 -33.48 11.63 14.26
C THR A 232 -34.06 11.92 12.88
N LYS A 233 -35.35 11.62 12.68
CA LYS A 233 -36.12 12.24 11.60
C LYS A 233 -36.53 13.62 12.10
N ASP A 234 -36.38 14.67 11.29
CA ASP A 234 -36.86 16.00 11.70
C ASP A 234 -38.35 15.89 12.03
N ILE A 235 -38.70 16.27 13.26
CA ILE A 235 -40.07 16.41 13.74
C ILE A 235 -40.86 17.39 12.85
N LEU A 236 -40.15 18.28 12.14
CA LEU A 236 -40.68 19.28 11.23
C LEU A 236 -40.67 18.84 9.74
N SER A 237 -40.26 17.61 9.42
CA SER A 237 -40.41 17.14 8.04
C SER A 237 -41.88 16.89 7.73
N ASP A 238 -42.46 17.69 6.83
CA ASP A 238 -43.85 17.60 6.34
C ASP A 238 -44.26 16.20 5.83
N LYS A 239 -43.32 15.25 5.74
CA LYS A 239 -43.59 13.83 5.44
C LYS A 239 -44.15 13.03 6.63
N LEU A 240 -44.52 13.67 7.74
CA LEU A 240 -45.43 13.10 8.74
C LEU A 240 -46.90 13.06 8.24
N VAL A 241 -47.16 13.35 6.96
CA VAL A 241 -48.47 13.12 6.32
C VAL A 241 -48.78 11.61 6.28
N LYS A 242 -49.72 11.21 7.14
CA LYS A 242 -50.62 10.05 7.02
C LYS A 242 -49.97 8.78 6.43
N THR A 243 -49.19 8.06 7.23
CA THR A 243 -48.82 6.69 6.89
C THR A 243 -50.08 5.82 6.90
N ALA A 244 -50.52 5.34 5.74
CA ALA A 244 -51.48 4.24 5.67
C ALA A 244 -50.92 3.04 6.45
N VAL A 245 -51.77 2.34 7.20
CA VAL A 245 -51.39 1.09 7.85
C VAL A 245 -50.91 0.13 6.76
N LYS A 246 -49.61 -0.20 6.76
CA LYS A 246 -49.07 -1.25 5.89
C LYS A 246 -49.66 -2.57 6.37
N MET A 247 -50.75 -3.02 5.75
CA MET A 247 -51.18 -4.41 5.88
C MET A 247 -50.15 -5.27 5.15
N MET A 248 -49.28 -5.93 5.91
CA MET A 248 -48.37 -6.96 5.40
C MET A 248 -49.08 -8.30 5.50
N THR A 249 -49.39 -8.90 4.36
CA THR A 249 -49.68 -10.33 4.27
C THR A 249 -48.35 -11.08 4.42
N THR A 250 -48.03 -11.52 5.63
CA THR A 250 -46.87 -12.39 5.86
C THR A 250 -47.11 -13.77 5.28
N GLN A 251 -46.58 -14.04 4.08
CA GLN A 251 -46.32 -15.41 3.67
C GLN A 251 -45.12 -15.91 4.48
N ARG A 252 -45.34 -16.84 5.41
CA ARG A 252 -44.26 -17.50 6.16
C ARG A 252 -43.52 -18.48 5.25
N LYS A 253 -42.71 -17.96 4.33
CA LYS A 253 -41.68 -18.76 3.65
C LYS A 253 -40.40 -18.68 4.48
N PRO A 254 -39.72 -19.80 4.77
CA PRO A 254 -38.39 -19.74 5.36
C PRO A 254 -37.47 -19.01 4.38
N ALA A 255 -36.88 -17.91 4.84
CA ALA A 255 -35.94 -17.10 4.08
C ALA A 255 -34.64 -17.02 4.86
N PHE A 256 -33.53 -17.35 4.22
CA PHE A 256 -32.23 -17.19 4.82
C PHE A 256 -31.82 -15.72 4.76
N CYS A 257 -31.49 -15.15 5.91
CA CYS A 257 -31.11 -13.75 6.04
C CYS A 257 -29.65 -13.66 6.47
N ILE A 258 -28.92 -12.73 5.86
CA ILE A 258 -27.56 -12.39 6.27
C ILE A 258 -27.60 -11.13 7.13
N SER A 259 -26.75 -11.11 8.15
CA SER A 259 -26.53 -9.95 9.01
C SER A 259 -25.05 -9.79 9.26
N MET A 260 -24.46 -8.68 8.80
CA MET A 260 -23.02 -8.44 8.93
C MET A 260 -22.66 -6.96 9.13
N PRO A 261 -21.63 -6.65 9.93
CA PRO A 261 -21.13 -5.30 10.11
C PRO A 261 -20.20 -4.92 8.95
N LEU A 262 -20.72 -4.32 7.88
CA LEU A 262 -19.87 -3.90 6.75
C LEU A 262 -19.01 -2.72 7.15
N ARG A 263 -17.68 -2.91 7.15
CA ARG A 263 -16.72 -1.84 7.35
C ARG A 263 -16.52 -1.10 6.02
N ILE A 264 -16.91 0.16 5.97
CA ILE A 264 -16.51 1.07 4.89
C ILE A 264 -15.16 1.63 5.28
N ASP A 265 -14.14 1.27 4.50
CA ASP A 265 -12.77 1.75 4.62
C ASP A 265 -12.35 2.22 3.23
N THR A 266 -12.11 3.51 3.05
CA THR A 266 -11.87 4.09 1.72
C THR A 266 -10.98 5.31 1.81
N LEU A 267 -10.28 5.60 0.71
CA LEU A 267 -9.33 6.68 0.59
C LEU A 267 -9.78 7.65 -0.51
N ALA A 268 -9.46 8.93 -0.34
CA ALA A 268 -9.48 9.92 -1.40
C ALA A 268 -8.16 10.69 -1.41
N MET A 269 -7.65 11.02 -2.60
CA MET A 269 -6.43 11.81 -2.78
C MET A 269 -6.82 13.26 -3.05
N ILE A 270 -6.33 14.19 -2.23
CA ILE A 270 -6.83 15.56 -2.20
C ILE A 270 -5.67 16.55 -2.20
N HIS A 271 -5.80 17.62 -3.00
CA HIS A 271 -4.84 18.70 -3.00
C HIS A 271 -4.95 19.52 -1.70
N ARG A 272 -3.83 19.98 -1.14
CA ARG A 272 -3.82 20.70 0.15
C ARG A 272 -4.67 21.99 0.14
N ASN A 273 -4.85 22.61 -1.03
CA ASN A 273 -5.66 23.83 -1.17
C ASN A 273 -7.17 23.55 -1.31
N THR A 274 -7.62 22.30 -1.33
CA THR A 274 -9.05 21.99 -1.40
C THR A 274 -9.76 22.51 -0.15
N LYS A 275 -10.87 23.23 -0.34
CA LYS A 275 -11.67 23.75 0.78
C LYS A 275 -12.32 22.61 1.54
N LEU A 276 -12.47 22.75 2.85
CA LEU A 276 -13.11 21.73 3.66
C LEU A 276 -14.57 21.47 3.25
N LEU A 277 -15.30 22.47 2.74
CA LEU A 277 -16.68 22.25 2.26
C LEU A 277 -16.75 21.27 1.08
N ASP A 278 -15.78 21.34 0.17
CA ASP A 278 -15.73 20.48 -1.02
C ASP A 278 -15.43 19.02 -0.65
N LEU A 279 -14.84 18.80 0.53
CA LEU A 279 -14.56 17.45 1.03
C LEU A 279 -15.82 16.61 1.24
N TYR A 280 -16.98 17.23 1.50
CA TYR A 280 -18.22 16.50 1.71
C TYR A 280 -18.61 15.65 0.49
N THR A 281 -18.56 16.23 -0.72
CA THR A 281 -18.94 15.52 -1.96
C THR A 281 -17.96 14.40 -2.27
N VAL A 282 -16.65 14.66 -2.08
CA VAL A 282 -15.58 13.67 -2.21
C VAL A 282 -15.82 12.46 -1.30
N LEU A 283 -16.17 12.70 -0.03
CA LEU A 283 -16.41 11.61 0.93
C LEU A 283 -17.69 10.82 0.65
N VAL A 284 -18.74 11.48 0.15
CA VAL A 284 -19.95 10.79 -0.33
C VAL A 284 -19.62 9.85 -1.47
N GLU A 285 -18.82 10.33 -2.43
CA GLU A 285 -18.39 9.53 -3.57
C GLU A 285 -17.49 8.36 -3.15
N ALA A 286 -16.48 8.62 -2.31
CA ALA A 286 -15.59 7.60 -1.76
C ALA A 286 -16.36 6.49 -1.04
N ALA A 287 -17.36 6.84 -0.23
CA ALA A 287 -18.24 5.88 0.44
C ALA A 287 -19.07 5.07 -0.56
N CYS A 288 -19.56 5.70 -1.64
CA CYS A 288 -20.32 5.02 -2.68
C CYS A 288 -19.47 4.05 -3.51
N ARG A 289 -18.23 4.42 -3.86
CA ARG A 289 -17.25 3.52 -4.51
C ARG A 289 -16.96 2.31 -3.63
N SER A 290 -16.66 2.54 -2.35
CA SER A 290 -16.42 1.46 -1.37
C SER A 290 -17.62 0.50 -1.26
N LEU A 291 -18.85 1.03 -1.20
CA LEU A 291 -20.05 0.20 -1.19
C LEU A 291 -20.24 -0.63 -2.47
N ARG A 292 -19.80 -0.13 -3.64
CA ARG A 292 -19.80 -0.92 -4.89
C ARG A 292 -18.77 -2.05 -4.86
N LEU A 293 -17.59 -1.83 -4.30
CA LEU A 293 -16.59 -2.89 -4.10
C LEU A 293 -17.05 -3.95 -3.10
N LEU A 294 -17.66 -3.54 -1.99
CA LEU A 294 -18.25 -4.46 -1.02
C LEU A 294 -19.38 -5.28 -1.66
N GLU A 295 -20.21 -4.63 -2.48
CA GLU A 295 -21.26 -5.30 -3.26
C GLU A 295 -20.69 -6.36 -4.19
N SER A 296 -19.67 -6.03 -5.00
CA SER A 296 -19.12 -6.98 -5.98
C SER A 296 -18.61 -8.26 -5.32
N VAL A 297 -17.90 -8.14 -4.19
CA VAL A 297 -17.36 -9.29 -3.44
C VAL A 297 -18.46 -10.15 -2.81
N LEU A 298 -19.55 -9.55 -2.35
CA LEU A 298 -20.70 -10.31 -1.83
C LEU A 298 -21.46 -11.02 -2.95
N LEU A 299 -21.64 -10.36 -4.10
CA LEU A 299 -22.32 -10.94 -5.25
C LEU A 299 -21.52 -12.09 -5.88
N GLU A 300 -20.20 -11.96 -5.94
CA GLU A 300 -19.33 -13.03 -6.42
C GLU A 300 -19.43 -14.28 -5.55
N GLN A 301 -19.42 -14.13 -4.22
CA GLN A 301 -19.64 -15.25 -3.30
C GLN A 301 -21.02 -15.88 -3.47
N LEU A 302 -22.09 -15.09 -3.60
CA LEU A 302 -23.44 -15.62 -3.82
C LEU A 302 -23.61 -16.33 -5.17
N GLY A 303 -22.77 -16.00 -6.17
CA GLY A 303 -22.75 -16.63 -7.48
C GLY A 303 -22.04 -18.00 -7.51
N GLN A 304 -21.35 -18.39 -6.44
CA GLN A 304 -20.66 -19.68 -6.36
C GLN A 304 -21.64 -20.81 -5.99
N GLU A 305 -21.48 -21.97 -6.63
CA GLU A 305 -22.30 -23.15 -6.35
C GLU A 305 -22.19 -23.56 -4.87
N GLY A 306 -23.34 -23.83 -4.23
CA GLY A 306 -23.40 -24.30 -2.84
C GLY A 306 -23.55 -23.21 -1.76
N ILE A 307 -23.54 -21.92 -2.11
CA ILE A 307 -23.76 -20.80 -1.15
C ILE A 307 -25.23 -20.31 -1.15
N GLY A 308 -26.13 -21.02 -1.81
CA GLY A 308 -27.52 -20.59 -2.09
C GLY A 308 -28.41 -20.29 -0.88
N ASP A 309 -28.00 -20.64 0.34
CA ASP A 309 -28.67 -20.30 1.60
C ASP A 309 -27.93 -19.22 2.42
N GLY A 310 -26.82 -18.67 1.90
CA GLY A 310 -26.00 -17.67 2.57
C GLY A 310 -25.10 -18.18 3.70
N ALA A 311 -25.15 -19.47 4.07
CA ALA A 311 -24.37 -20.02 5.18
C ALA A 311 -22.85 -19.97 4.94
N GLY A 312 -22.42 -19.93 3.68
CA GLY A 312 -21.02 -19.81 3.27
C GLY A 312 -20.48 -18.37 3.13
N LEU A 313 -21.34 -17.35 3.26
CA LEU A 313 -20.96 -15.97 2.95
C LEU A 313 -19.98 -15.40 3.98
N ARG A 314 -18.82 -14.93 3.52
CA ARG A 314 -17.78 -14.34 4.37
C ARG A 314 -17.88 -12.81 4.36
N LEU A 315 -17.56 -12.23 5.52
CA LEU A 315 -17.44 -10.78 5.67
C LEU A 315 -16.36 -10.25 4.70
N PRO A 316 -16.64 -9.22 3.89
CA PRO A 316 -15.61 -8.59 3.07
C PRO A 316 -14.65 -7.76 3.94
N GLU A 317 -13.34 -7.86 3.67
CA GLU A 317 -12.27 -7.11 4.30
C GLU A 317 -11.55 -6.23 3.27
N THR A 318 -11.32 -4.97 3.63
CA THR A 318 -10.71 -3.97 2.74
C THR A 318 -9.23 -3.78 3.07
N PHE A 319 -8.40 -3.77 2.04
CA PHE A 319 -6.96 -3.57 2.12
C PHE A 319 -6.55 -2.48 1.13
N HIS A 320 -5.76 -1.51 1.61
CA HIS A 320 -5.18 -0.46 0.76
C HIS A 320 -3.70 -0.79 0.54
N PHE A 321 -3.26 -0.77 -0.71
CA PHE A 321 -1.90 -1.06 -1.14
C PHE A 321 -1.26 0.21 -1.67
N LEU A 322 0.02 0.41 -1.39
CA LEU A 322 0.80 1.50 -1.98
C LEU A 322 2.11 0.94 -2.55
N PRO A 323 2.07 0.32 -3.75
CA PRO A 323 3.27 -0.11 -4.44
C PRO A 323 4.12 1.11 -4.82
N GLN A 324 5.42 1.05 -4.54
CA GLN A 324 6.35 2.13 -4.85
C GLN A 324 6.45 2.37 -6.36
N GLU A 325 6.22 1.35 -7.17
CA GLU A 325 6.28 1.40 -8.63
C GLU A 325 5.12 2.20 -9.25
N ILE A 326 3.98 2.34 -8.57
CA ILE A 326 2.82 3.06 -9.11
C ILE A 326 2.60 4.43 -8.45
N GLY A 327 3.04 4.61 -7.20
CA GLY A 327 3.00 5.92 -6.54
C GLY A 327 1.63 6.43 -6.10
N HIS A 328 0.60 5.58 -6.12
CA HIS A 328 -0.73 5.90 -5.60
C HIS A 328 -1.38 4.67 -4.96
N PHE A 329 -2.39 4.88 -4.11
CA PHE A 329 -3.06 3.76 -3.45
C PHE A 329 -3.91 2.95 -4.44
N ILE A 330 -4.04 1.65 -4.15
CA ILE A 330 -5.00 0.71 -4.75
C ILE A 330 -5.76 0.04 -3.62
N THR A 331 -7.08 0.07 -3.67
CA THR A 331 -7.97 -0.59 -2.70
C THR A 331 -8.41 -1.94 -3.26
N ARG A 332 -8.31 -3.01 -2.47
CA ARG A 332 -8.96 -4.29 -2.76
C ARG A 332 -9.85 -4.70 -1.61
N VAL A 333 -10.96 -5.32 -1.96
CA VAL A 333 -11.85 -5.98 -1.01
C VAL A 333 -11.76 -7.47 -1.27
N VAL A 334 -11.51 -8.27 -0.23
CA VAL A 334 -11.43 -9.72 -0.32
C VAL A 334 -12.29 -10.38 0.76
N PRO A 335 -12.82 -11.59 0.55
CA PRO A 335 -13.57 -12.28 1.59
C PRO A 335 -12.66 -12.70 2.76
N LYS A 336 -13.18 -12.57 3.98
CA LYS A 336 -12.47 -12.93 5.21
C LYS A 336 -12.17 -14.43 5.27
N ALA A 337 -10.96 -14.74 5.74
CA ALA A 337 -10.45 -16.09 5.96
C ALA A 337 -10.41 -16.99 4.70
N ILE A 338 -10.35 -16.37 3.51
CA ILE A 338 -9.93 -17.03 2.27
C ILE A 338 -8.41 -16.85 2.13
N PRO A 339 -7.60 -17.93 2.03
CA PRO A 339 -6.14 -17.82 1.88
C PRO A 339 -5.72 -16.97 0.67
N ASP A 340 -4.56 -16.32 0.75
CA ASP A 340 -4.07 -15.53 -0.39
C ASP A 340 -3.78 -16.44 -1.60
N GLU A 341 -3.37 -17.67 -1.38
CA GLU A 341 -3.05 -18.65 -2.41
C GLU A 341 -4.24 -18.92 -3.35
N SER A 342 -5.48 -18.90 -2.83
CA SER A 342 -6.67 -19.15 -3.66
C SER A 342 -7.12 -17.95 -4.50
N MET A 343 -6.49 -16.78 -4.32
CA MET A 343 -6.80 -15.54 -5.04
C MET A 343 -5.65 -15.08 -5.95
N GLU A 344 -4.80 -16.02 -6.39
CA GLU A 344 -3.66 -15.71 -7.26
C GLU A 344 -4.12 -15.18 -8.62
N LYS A 345 -5.19 -15.75 -9.19
CA LYS A 345 -5.68 -15.36 -10.52
C LYS A 345 -6.07 -13.89 -10.58
N GLU A 346 -6.83 -13.39 -9.59
CA GLU A 346 -7.22 -11.98 -9.54
C GLU A 346 -6.01 -11.07 -9.32
N ARG A 347 -5.02 -11.50 -8.54
CA ARG A 347 -3.78 -10.73 -8.36
C ARG A 347 -2.96 -10.67 -9.65
N ARG A 348 -2.80 -11.78 -10.36
CA ARG A 348 -2.08 -11.83 -11.63
C ARG A 348 -2.69 -10.87 -12.65
N LEU A 349 -4.02 -10.89 -12.79
CA LEU A 349 -4.74 -9.97 -13.67
C LEU A 349 -4.51 -8.51 -13.26
N LEU A 350 -4.48 -8.20 -11.96
CA LEU A 350 -4.19 -6.85 -11.49
C LEU A 350 -2.73 -6.43 -11.75
N HIS A 351 -1.77 -7.34 -11.64
CA HIS A 351 -0.39 -7.08 -12.04
C HIS A 351 -0.30 -6.77 -13.54
N GLU A 352 -0.92 -7.59 -14.38
CA GLU A 352 -0.95 -7.41 -15.84
C GLU A 352 -1.61 -6.07 -16.21
N GLN A 353 -2.79 -5.78 -15.63
CA GLN A 353 -3.50 -4.51 -15.82
C GLN A 353 -2.67 -3.30 -15.37
N LEU A 354 -1.80 -3.44 -14.37
CA LEU A 354 -0.91 -2.36 -13.92
C LEU A 354 0.47 -2.38 -14.59
N GLY A 355 0.78 -3.35 -15.45
CA GLY A 355 2.12 -3.51 -16.03
C GLY A 355 3.21 -3.79 -14.98
N LEU A 356 2.86 -4.50 -13.90
CA LEU A 356 3.77 -4.86 -12.81
C LEU A 356 4.40 -6.24 -13.05
N ALA A 357 5.64 -6.40 -12.57
CA ALA A 357 6.36 -7.66 -12.67
C ALA A 357 5.60 -8.81 -11.97
N LEU A 358 5.58 -9.98 -12.60
CA LEU A 358 4.93 -11.21 -12.11
C LEU A 358 5.85 -12.08 -11.24
N THR A 359 6.93 -11.49 -10.73
CA THR A 359 8.01 -12.19 -10.01
C THR A 359 7.94 -12.02 -8.50
N ARG A 360 7.10 -11.12 -7.99
CA ARG A 360 6.99 -10.84 -6.55
C ARG A 360 5.56 -10.44 -6.15
N PRO A 361 5.13 -10.73 -4.91
CA PRO A 361 3.82 -10.30 -4.43
C PRO A 361 3.75 -8.79 -4.22
N VAL A 362 2.65 -8.19 -4.66
CA VAL A 362 2.35 -6.75 -4.44
C VAL A 362 0.99 -6.56 -3.77
N PHE A 363 0.04 -7.47 -3.98
CA PHE A 363 -1.35 -7.34 -3.56
C PHE A 363 -1.83 -8.44 -2.60
N ARG A 364 -0.92 -9.10 -1.87
CA ARG A 364 -1.26 -10.03 -0.77
C ARG A 364 -1.48 -9.26 0.52
N ARG A 365 -2.20 -9.83 1.49
CA ARG A 365 -2.55 -9.09 2.73
C ARG A 365 -1.35 -8.51 3.47
N GLY A 366 -0.20 -9.20 3.43
CA GLY A 366 1.06 -8.71 4.01
C GLY A 366 1.61 -7.44 3.36
N ASN A 367 1.30 -7.19 2.08
CA ASN A 367 1.72 -5.99 1.34
C ASN A 367 0.81 -4.78 1.60
N ALA A 368 -0.31 -4.96 2.30
CA ALA A 368 -1.23 -3.86 2.58
C ALA A 368 -0.52 -2.79 3.40
N TYR A 369 -0.81 -1.53 3.08
CA TYR A 369 -0.32 -0.38 3.82
C TYR A 369 -0.89 -0.40 5.24
N ALA A 370 -0.02 -0.73 6.20
CA ALA A 370 -0.31 -0.63 7.62
C ALA A 370 0.32 0.64 8.21
N ASP A 371 -0.52 1.43 8.87
CA ASP A 371 -0.15 2.65 9.60
C ASP A 371 0.48 2.33 10.97
N LYS A 372 0.21 1.13 11.52
CA LYS A 372 0.68 0.71 12.84
C LYS A 372 1.58 -0.52 12.74
N SER A 373 2.84 -0.36 13.14
CA SER A 373 3.86 -1.41 13.27
C SER A 373 3.93 -2.01 14.68
N ASN A 374 2.83 -1.95 15.44
CA ASN A 374 2.80 -2.27 16.88
C ASN A 374 3.87 -1.51 17.68
N GLY A 375 4.15 -0.26 17.28
CA GLY A 375 5.13 0.62 17.93
C GLY A 375 6.57 0.47 17.47
N ARG A 376 6.91 -0.52 16.64
CA ARG A 376 8.30 -0.73 16.17
C ARG A 376 8.67 0.23 15.04
N LEU A 377 9.93 0.64 14.98
CA LEU A 377 10.44 1.38 13.82
C LEU A 377 10.36 0.54 12.54
N VAL A 378 9.79 1.11 11.48
CA VAL A 378 9.74 0.52 10.13
C VAL A 378 10.77 1.20 9.26
N ASN A 379 11.57 0.41 8.54
CA ASN A 379 12.56 0.90 7.58
C ASN A 379 13.43 2.06 8.11
N PRO A 380 14.05 1.98 9.32
CA PRO A 380 14.86 3.09 9.86
C PRO A 380 15.92 3.59 8.88
N HIS A 381 16.46 2.72 8.03
CA HIS A 381 17.43 3.08 7.00
C HIS A 381 16.98 4.17 6.01
N GLU A 382 15.68 4.35 5.79
CA GLU A 382 15.15 5.39 4.89
C GLU A 382 15.35 6.80 5.45
N ALA A 383 15.57 6.94 6.77
CA ALA A 383 15.87 8.21 7.40
C ALA A 383 17.35 8.64 7.21
N ILE A 384 18.19 7.77 6.63
CA ILE A 384 19.58 8.09 6.34
C ILE A 384 19.64 8.89 5.04
N PRO A 385 20.25 10.09 5.03
CA PRO A 385 20.39 10.88 3.81
C PRO A 385 21.10 10.10 2.71
N GLN A 386 20.44 9.96 1.56
CA GLN A 386 21.06 9.36 0.38
C GLN A 386 22.19 10.26 -0.13
N GLN A 387 23.32 9.64 -0.46
CA GLN A 387 24.43 10.33 -1.12
C GLN A 387 24.14 10.44 -2.62
N PRO A 388 24.63 11.49 -3.30
CA PRO A 388 24.50 11.60 -4.75
C PRO A 388 25.09 10.38 -5.45
N SER A 389 24.39 9.86 -6.46
CA SER A 389 24.87 8.76 -7.29
C SER A 389 26.21 9.14 -7.94
N LYS A 390 27.17 8.21 -7.90
CA LYS A 390 28.48 8.34 -8.54
C LYS A 390 28.62 7.24 -9.60
N PRO A 391 29.26 7.51 -10.76
CA PRO A 391 29.29 6.56 -11.88
C PRO A 391 29.88 5.19 -11.52
N ASP A 392 30.93 5.17 -10.69
CA ASP A 392 31.65 3.94 -10.31
C ASP A 392 31.09 3.27 -9.04
N VAL A 393 29.98 3.77 -8.51
CA VAL A 393 29.43 3.32 -7.22
C VAL A 393 28.07 2.66 -7.44
N THR A 394 27.99 1.40 -7.08
CA THR A 394 26.74 0.64 -7.05
C THR A 394 26.23 0.56 -5.63
N VAL A 395 25.04 1.11 -5.39
CA VAL A 395 24.30 0.94 -4.12
C VAL A 395 23.20 -0.09 -4.34
N ALA A 396 23.18 -1.15 -3.54
CA ALA A 396 22.14 -2.16 -3.55
C ALA A 396 21.58 -2.34 -2.13
N LEU A 397 20.28 -2.11 -1.96
CA LEU A 397 19.60 -2.08 -0.67
C LEU A 397 18.52 -3.16 -0.60
N VAL A 398 18.10 -3.46 0.63
CA VAL A 398 16.85 -4.17 0.93
C VAL A 398 15.69 -3.50 0.18
N ARG A 399 14.80 -4.32 -0.39
CA ARG A 399 13.63 -3.86 -1.14
C ARG A 399 12.37 -4.16 -0.35
N GLY A 400 11.57 -3.14 -0.07
CA GLY A 400 10.31 -3.27 0.68
C GLY A 400 10.44 -2.91 2.16
N ARG A 401 9.47 -3.36 2.95
CA ARG A 401 9.30 -3.02 4.37
C ARG A 401 9.78 -4.12 5.30
N TYR A 402 10.37 -3.71 6.42
CA TYR A 402 10.69 -4.56 7.57
C TYR A 402 10.55 -3.74 8.86
N THR A 403 10.35 -4.41 10.00
CA THR A 403 10.44 -3.79 11.33
C THR A 403 11.80 -4.03 11.94
N TYR A 404 12.30 -3.05 12.68
CA TYR A 404 13.53 -3.18 13.44
C TYR A 404 13.28 -3.94 14.74
N HIS A 405 13.82 -5.16 14.81
CA HIS A 405 13.83 -5.95 16.04
C HIS A 405 15.18 -5.81 16.74
N HIS A 406 15.14 -5.46 18.03
CA HIS A 406 16.33 -5.24 18.86
C HIS A 406 16.09 -5.68 20.32
N TYR A 407 17.14 -5.61 21.15
CA TYR A 407 17.07 -6.01 22.54
C TYR A 407 15.98 -5.30 23.35
N MET A 408 15.51 -5.97 24.39
CA MET A 408 14.54 -5.45 25.37
C MET A 408 13.12 -5.23 24.82
N GLN A 409 12.86 -5.58 23.56
CA GLN A 409 11.51 -5.64 23.00
C GLN A 409 10.73 -6.85 23.53
N ASP A 410 9.41 -6.83 23.34
CA ASP A 410 8.48 -7.91 23.76
C ASP A 410 8.46 -8.18 25.27
N ASN A 411 8.85 -7.18 26.07
CA ASN A 411 9.03 -7.31 27.52
C ASN A 411 9.99 -8.46 27.90
N PHE A 412 10.99 -8.72 27.07
CA PHE A 412 11.93 -9.82 27.25
C PHE A 412 13.37 -9.31 27.27
N ASN A 413 14.10 -9.64 28.35
CA ASN A 413 15.52 -9.27 28.48
C ASN A 413 16.40 -10.32 27.82
N ASP A 414 16.79 -10.03 26.58
CA ASP A 414 17.72 -10.81 25.78
C ASP A 414 19.09 -10.15 25.58
N ASP A 415 19.40 -9.14 26.41
CA ASP A 415 20.68 -8.44 26.37
C ASP A 415 21.85 -9.41 26.60
N GLY A 416 22.84 -9.33 25.71
CA GLY A 416 24.04 -10.16 25.71
C GLY A 416 23.92 -11.53 25.02
N TRP A 417 22.74 -11.94 24.54
CA TRP A 417 22.61 -13.26 23.86
C TRP A 417 21.57 -13.33 22.74
N GLY A 418 20.65 -12.37 22.64
CA GLY A 418 19.53 -12.40 21.69
C GLY A 418 19.84 -11.91 20.27
N CYS A 419 21.08 -11.53 19.94
CA CYS A 419 21.35 -10.69 18.77
C CYS A 419 20.92 -11.36 17.45
N ALA A 420 21.22 -12.66 17.31
CA ALA A 420 20.81 -13.44 16.15
C ALA A 420 19.29 -13.69 16.11
N TYR A 421 18.63 -13.86 17.25
CA TYR A 421 17.17 -13.98 17.35
C TYR A 421 16.49 -12.70 16.82
N ARG A 422 16.96 -11.53 17.24
CA ARG A 422 16.44 -10.23 16.79
C ARG A 422 16.71 -9.97 15.31
N SER A 423 17.90 -10.30 14.80
CA SER A 423 18.17 -10.25 13.36
C SER A 423 17.23 -11.18 12.58
N MET A 424 16.94 -12.37 13.09
CA MET A 424 16.01 -13.30 12.45
C MET A 424 14.57 -12.78 12.47
N GLN A 425 14.13 -12.17 13.57
CA GLN A 425 12.82 -11.51 13.65
C GLN A 425 12.68 -10.37 12.65
N THR A 426 13.75 -9.59 12.44
CA THR A 426 13.82 -8.57 11.37
C THR A 426 13.62 -9.20 9.99
N ILE A 427 14.33 -10.30 9.68
CA ILE A 427 14.13 -11.05 8.41
C ILE A 427 12.70 -11.58 8.29
N PHE A 428 12.15 -12.15 9.34
CA PHE A 428 10.75 -12.64 9.39
C PHE A 428 9.75 -11.53 9.09
N SER A 429 9.95 -10.36 9.69
CA SER A 429 9.10 -9.20 9.45
C SER A 429 9.10 -8.82 7.98
N TRP A 430 10.27 -8.87 7.32
CA TRP A 430 10.40 -8.57 5.90
C TRP A 430 9.57 -9.53 5.05
N PHE A 431 9.70 -10.85 5.26
CA PHE A 431 8.91 -11.84 4.51
C PHE A 431 7.40 -11.67 4.72
N ARG A 432 6.96 -11.26 5.92
CA ARG A 432 5.56 -10.93 6.19
C ARG A 432 5.10 -9.69 5.42
N TYR A 433 5.84 -8.59 5.52
CA TYR A 433 5.52 -7.34 4.81
C TYR A 433 5.59 -7.47 3.29
N GLN A 434 6.41 -8.39 2.78
CA GLN A 434 6.52 -8.68 1.34
C GLN A 434 5.48 -9.70 0.87
N GLY A 435 4.59 -10.18 1.75
CA GLY A 435 3.49 -11.07 1.38
C GLY A 435 3.92 -12.52 1.10
N TYR A 436 5.15 -12.90 1.44
CA TYR A 436 5.63 -14.27 1.26
C TYR A 436 5.10 -15.24 2.33
N THR A 437 4.68 -14.71 3.48
CA THR A 437 4.17 -15.53 4.58
C THR A 437 3.14 -14.79 5.42
N THR A 438 2.20 -15.54 5.98
CA THR A 438 1.25 -15.09 7.00
C THR A 438 1.61 -15.60 8.40
N VAL A 439 2.70 -16.37 8.53
CA VAL A 439 3.21 -16.90 9.81
C VAL A 439 3.75 -15.77 10.67
N ASP A 440 3.26 -15.66 11.91
CA ASP A 440 3.64 -14.61 12.84
C ASP A 440 5.13 -14.63 13.19
N ILE A 441 5.66 -13.48 13.60
CA ILE A 441 7.06 -13.35 13.96
C ILE A 441 7.33 -14.21 15.21
N PRO A 442 8.25 -15.18 15.16
CA PRO A 442 8.46 -16.13 16.25
C PRO A 442 9.12 -15.45 17.45
N THR A 443 8.75 -15.88 18.65
CA THR A 443 9.44 -15.51 19.90
C THR A 443 10.75 -16.29 20.04
N HIS A 444 11.65 -15.87 20.94
CA HIS A 444 12.88 -16.65 21.22
C HIS A 444 12.58 -18.10 21.56
N ARG A 445 11.49 -18.35 22.30
CA ARG A 445 11.06 -19.70 22.66
C ARG A 445 10.61 -20.51 21.45
N ASP A 446 9.88 -19.92 20.51
CA ASP A 446 9.45 -20.61 19.28
C ASP A 446 10.65 -20.99 18.41
N ILE A 447 11.65 -20.09 18.34
CA ILE A 447 12.91 -20.32 17.62
C ILE A 447 13.68 -21.47 18.26
N GLN A 448 13.83 -21.47 19.59
CA GLN A 448 14.47 -22.55 20.33
C GLN A 448 13.71 -23.88 20.17
N GLN A 449 12.38 -23.85 20.23
CA GLN A 449 11.53 -25.01 20.05
C GLN A 449 11.70 -25.58 18.64
N CYS A 450 11.79 -24.74 17.62
CA CYS A 450 12.07 -25.14 16.24
C CYS A 450 13.38 -25.93 16.15
N LEU A 451 14.47 -25.40 16.71
CA LEU A 451 15.79 -26.04 16.69
C LEU A 451 15.83 -27.37 17.44
N VAL A 452 15.07 -27.48 18.54
CA VAL A 452 14.90 -28.74 19.27
C VAL A 452 14.10 -29.75 18.43
N ASN A 453 13.00 -29.31 17.80
CA ASN A 453 12.12 -30.18 17.03
C ASN A 453 12.80 -30.80 15.80
N ILE A 454 13.69 -30.05 15.15
CA ILE A 454 14.46 -30.57 13.99
C ILE A 454 15.69 -31.39 14.40
N GLY A 455 15.95 -31.53 15.71
CA GLY A 455 17.06 -32.32 16.25
C GLY A 455 18.42 -31.62 16.23
N ASP A 456 18.49 -30.32 15.91
CA ASP A 456 19.74 -29.54 15.91
C ASP A 456 20.23 -29.27 17.34
N LYS A 457 19.30 -29.01 18.28
CA LYS A 457 19.61 -28.75 19.69
C LYS A 457 18.93 -29.75 20.63
N GLN A 458 19.56 -29.96 21.79
CA GLN A 458 18.98 -30.78 22.86
C GLN A 458 17.79 -30.08 23.53
N SER A 459 16.90 -30.85 24.17
CA SER A 459 15.71 -30.30 24.85
C SER A 459 16.02 -29.26 25.93
N SER A 460 17.20 -29.32 26.55
CA SER A 460 17.71 -28.33 27.52
C SER A 460 17.94 -26.94 26.92
N PHE A 461 18.03 -26.82 25.60
CA PHE A 461 18.16 -25.55 24.89
C PHE A 461 16.89 -24.68 24.99
N LEU A 462 15.73 -25.32 25.16
CA LEU A 462 14.44 -24.63 25.24
C LEU A 462 14.32 -23.81 26.54
N GLY A 463 14.11 -22.51 26.41
CA GLY A 463 14.09 -21.57 27.53
C GLY A 463 15.48 -21.16 28.03
N SER A 464 16.54 -21.61 27.37
CA SER A 464 17.92 -21.19 27.69
C SER A 464 18.19 -19.75 27.21
N LYS A 465 19.37 -19.22 27.60
CA LYS A 465 19.93 -17.95 27.09
C LYS A 465 21.11 -18.17 26.14
N GLN A 466 21.13 -19.32 25.46
CA GLN A 466 22.22 -19.64 24.55
C GLN A 466 22.06 -18.87 23.23
N TRP A 467 23.20 -18.45 22.67
CA TRP A 467 23.27 -17.79 21.37
C TRP A 467 23.07 -18.80 20.23
N ILE A 468 22.64 -18.29 19.08
CA ILE A 468 22.53 -19.03 17.81
C ILE A 468 23.34 -18.33 16.73
N GLY A 469 23.73 -19.05 15.69
CA GLY A 469 24.46 -18.52 14.54
C GLY A 469 23.64 -18.47 13.26
N SER A 470 24.31 -18.13 12.16
CA SER A 470 23.70 -18.00 10.83
C SER A 470 23.11 -19.32 10.31
N THR A 471 23.68 -20.46 10.69
CA THR A 471 23.19 -21.80 10.31
C THR A 471 21.88 -22.13 11.01
N GLU A 472 21.78 -21.90 12.31
CA GLU A 472 20.51 -22.09 13.04
C GLU A 472 19.42 -21.14 12.52
N VAL A 473 19.77 -19.89 12.20
CA VAL A 473 18.85 -18.94 11.56
C VAL A 473 18.33 -19.49 10.23
N MET A 474 19.21 -20.05 9.38
CA MET A 474 18.80 -20.70 8.13
C MET A 474 17.82 -21.86 8.39
N PHE A 475 18.12 -22.75 9.34
CA PHE A 475 17.25 -23.89 9.67
C PHE A 475 15.85 -23.44 10.12
N CYS A 476 15.78 -22.39 10.96
CA CYS A 476 14.51 -21.83 11.38
C CYS A 476 13.74 -21.17 10.24
N LEU A 477 14.41 -20.42 9.35
CA LEU A 477 13.76 -19.81 8.17
C LEU A 477 13.20 -20.90 7.24
N GLU A 478 13.94 -21.98 7.02
CA GLU A 478 13.47 -23.10 6.19
C GLU A 478 12.28 -23.81 6.83
N THR A 479 12.38 -24.14 8.12
CA THR A 479 11.36 -24.93 8.83
C THR A 479 10.06 -24.13 9.04
N LEU A 480 10.17 -22.87 9.43
CA LEU A 480 9.02 -22.05 9.83
C LEU A 480 8.38 -21.31 8.65
N LEU A 481 9.16 -20.97 7.60
CA LEU A 481 8.66 -20.20 6.45
C LEU A 481 8.74 -20.96 5.10
N GLY A 482 9.43 -22.10 5.03
CA GLY A 482 9.73 -22.75 3.75
C GLY A 482 10.71 -21.96 2.87
N VAL A 483 11.50 -21.08 3.49
CA VAL A 483 12.46 -20.19 2.82
C VAL A 483 13.84 -20.84 2.79
N GLN A 484 14.37 -21.01 1.57
CA GLN A 484 15.75 -21.45 1.39
C GLN A 484 16.71 -20.28 1.59
N SER A 485 17.89 -20.54 2.14
CA SER A 485 18.94 -19.54 2.33
C SER A 485 20.28 -20.04 1.82
N ARG A 486 21.11 -19.13 1.32
CA ARG A 486 22.52 -19.40 1.01
C ARG A 486 23.38 -18.97 2.20
N ILE A 487 24.38 -19.77 2.56
CA ILE A 487 25.40 -19.37 3.54
C ILE A 487 26.67 -18.97 2.80
N ILE A 488 27.20 -17.79 3.12
CA ILE A 488 28.57 -17.38 2.76
C ILE A 488 29.45 -17.55 4.01
N PHE A 489 30.55 -18.26 3.87
CA PHE A 489 31.54 -18.50 4.92
C PHE A 489 32.78 -17.65 4.61
N ALA A 490 33.02 -16.61 5.38
CA ALA A 490 34.23 -15.82 5.33
C ALA A 490 35.15 -16.22 6.49
N ASN A 491 36.37 -16.64 6.17
CA ASN A 491 37.37 -17.05 7.17
C ASN A 491 37.91 -15.87 7.95
N THR A 492 37.85 -14.66 7.39
CA THR A 492 38.31 -13.44 8.05
C THR A 492 37.37 -12.27 7.75
N GLY A 493 37.31 -11.26 8.62
CA GLY A 493 36.55 -10.04 8.35
C GLY A 493 37.05 -9.28 7.12
N ALA A 494 38.34 -9.38 6.78
CA ALA A 494 38.90 -8.79 5.57
C ALA A 494 38.41 -9.48 4.28
N GLU A 495 38.10 -10.77 4.34
CA GLU A 495 37.61 -11.55 3.20
C GLU A 495 36.18 -11.15 2.78
N LEU A 496 35.41 -10.49 3.65
CA LEU A 496 34.05 -10.03 3.34
C LEU A 496 33.98 -9.09 2.13
N GLN A 497 35.07 -8.36 1.85
CA GLN A 497 35.18 -7.51 0.68
C GLN A 497 35.19 -8.30 -0.63
N SER A 498 35.67 -9.55 -0.62
CA SER A 498 35.71 -10.40 -1.81
C SER A 498 34.31 -10.85 -2.28
N TYR A 499 33.32 -10.81 -1.38
CA TYR A 499 31.93 -11.15 -1.65
C TYR A 499 31.06 -9.94 -2.04
N ALA A 500 31.65 -8.78 -2.31
CA ALA A 500 30.91 -7.56 -2.67
C ALA A 500 29.90 -7.79 -3.81
N HIS A 501 30.31 -8.49 -4.88
CA HIS A 501 29.45 -8.79 -6.01
C HIS A 501 28.30 -9.75 -5.66
N ASP A 502 28.54 -10.77 -4.83
CA ASP A 502 27.48 -11.66 -4.33
C ASP A 502 26.43 -10.88 -3.53
N LEU A 503 26.86 -9.94 -2.68
CA LEU A 503 25.96 -9.12 -1.87
C LEU A 503 25.13 -8.15 -2.73
N VAL A 504 25.78 -7.48 -3.70
CA VAL A 504 25.07 -6.62 -4.67
C VAL A 504 24.01 -7.43 -5.42
N HIS A 505 24.39 -8.60 -5.93
CA HIS A 505 23.49 -9.49 -6.65
C HIS A 505 22.30 -9.95 -5.78
N HIS A 506 22.56 -10.34 -4.52
CA HIS A 506 21.51 -10.72 -3.58
C HIS A 506 20.46 -9.63 -3.39
N PHE A 507 20.88 -8.39 -3.15
CA PHE A 507 19.94 -7.27 -2.95
C PHE A 507 19.18 -6.90 -4.22
N GLN A 508 19.80 -7.00 -5.40
CA GLN A 508 19.12 -6.74 -6.67
C GLN A 508 18.09 -7.82 -7.03
N THR A 509 18.41 -9.10 -6.77
CA THR A 509 17.54 -10.23 -7.10
C THR A 509 16.47 -10.47 -6.05
N HIS A 510 16.88 -10.66 -4.78
CA HIS A 510 15.98 -11.02 -3.68
C HIS A 510 15.55 -9.79 -2.88
N GLY A 511 16.49 -8.90 -2.56
CA GLY A 511 16.23 -7.69 -1.79
C GLY A 511 15.87 -7.94 -0.32
N SER A 512 16.15 -9.13 0.22
CA SER A 512 15.90 -9.50 1.62
C SER A 512 17.07 -9.06 2.53
N PRO A 513 16.82 -8.76 3.82
CA PRO A 513 17.88 -8.52 4.79
C PRO A 513 18.77 -9.76 4.99
N ILE A 514 20.06 -9.54 5.26
CA ILE A 514 21.05 -10.60 5.48
C ILE A 514 21.44 -10.59 6.95
N MET A 515 21.40 -11.75 7.62
CA MET A 515 21.98 -11.89 8.96
C MET A 515 23.47 -12.22 8.82
N ILE A 516 24.33 -11.53 9.56
CA ILE A 516 25.75 -11.85 9.67
C ILE A 516 26.11 -12.14 11.12
N GLY A 517 26.76 -13.28 11.35
CA GLY A 517 27.26 -13.71 12.65
C GLY A 517 28.79 -13.80 12.67
N GLY A 518 29.41 -13.26 13.72
CA GLY A 518 30.86 -13.35 13.96
C GLY A 518 31.15 -13.59 15.43
N GLY A 519 31.58 -14.80 15.78
CA GLY A 519 31.66 -15.24 17.17
C GLY A 519 30.29 -15.18 17.86
N VAL A 520 30.20 -14.47 18.98
CA VAL A 520 28.96 -14.31 19.77
C VAL A 520 28.11 -13.09 19.37
N LEU A 521 28.54 -12.32 18.37
CA LEU A 521 27.84 -11.12 17.91
C LEU A 521 27.14 -11.38 16.58
N ALA A 522 25.98 -10.73 16.39
CA ALA A 522 25.25 -10.75 15.13
C ALA A 522 24.73 -9.37 14.77
N HIS A 523 24.68 -9.08 13.47
CA HIS A 523 24.12 -7.87 12.90
C HIS A 523 23.22 -8.19 11.71
N THR A 524 22.43 -7.23 11.26
CA THR A 524 21.65 -7.34 10.02
C THR A 524 22.23 -6.39 8.98
N ILE A 525 22.62 -6.90 7.81
CA ILE A 525 23.02 -6.11 6.66
C ILE A 525 21.76 -5.81 5.84
N LEU A 526 21.49 -4.53 5.62
CA LEU A 526 20.35 -4.03 4.86
C LEU A 526 20.74 -3.55 3.45
N GLY A 527 22.03 -3.51 3.14
CA GLY A 527 22.51 -3.05 1.86
C GLY A 527 24.02 -2.91 1.81
N VAL A 528 24.53 -2.73 0.61
CA VAL A 528 25.94 -2.50 0.32
C VAL A 528 26.12 -1.34 -0.64
N GLU A 529 27.22 -0.61 -0.48
CA GLU A 529 27.72 0.34 -1.45
C GLU A 529 29.09 -0.15 -1.89
N PHE A 530 29.24 -0.43 -3.18
CA PHE A 530 30.48 -0.95 -3.76
C PHE A 530 31.02 0.01 -4.81
N ASN A 531 32.30 0.38 -4.68
CA ASN A 531 33.00 1.23 -5.63
C ASN A 531 33.91 0.37 -6.52
N ALA A 532 33.57 0.24 -7.80
CA ALA A 532 34.30 -0.60 -8.74
C ALA A 532 35.71 -0.10 -9.06
N ALA A 533 35.98 1.20 -8.93
CA ALA A 533 37.29 1.79 -9.24
C ALA A 533 38.32 1.60 -8.11
N THR A 534 37.87 1.68 -6.86
CA THR A 534 38.73 1.54 -5.66
C THR A 534 38.68 0.15 -5.04
N ASN A 535 37.69 -0.65 -5.44
CA ASN A 535 37.28 -1.89 -4.80
C ASN A 535 36.74 -1.71 -3.35
N ASP A 536 36.50 -0.48 -2.90
CA ASP A 536 36.00 -0.21 -1.55
C ASP A 536 34.53 -0.63 -1.41
N ILE A 537 34.19 -1.17 -0.23
CA ILE A 537 32.83 -1.54 0.14
C ILE A 537 32.42 -0.91 1.47
N ARG A 538 31.15 -0.48 1.54
CA ARG A 538 30.47 -0.09 2.78
C ARG A 538 29.23 -0.95 2.98
N TYR A 539 28.91 -1.21 4.23
CA TYR A 539 27.77 -2.03 4.64
C TYR A 539 26.77 -1.16 5.39
N LEU A 540 25.50 -1.22 4.99
CA LEU A 540 24.43 -0.61 5.74
C LEU A 540 23.98 -1.58 6.84
N ILE A 541 24.32 -1.27 8.09
CA ILE A 541 24.10 -2.14 9.24
C ILE A 541 22.88 -1.68 10.03
N LEU A 542 22.07 -2.65 10.45
CA LEU A 542 21.09 -2.53 11.50
C LEU A 542 21.53 -3.40 12.68
N ASP A 543 21.76 -2.75 13.80
CA ASP A 543 22.39 -3.33 14.97
C ASP A 543 21.32 -3.82 15.97
N PRO A 544 21.16 -5.14 16.19
CA PRO A 544 20.13 -5.67 17.09
C PRO A 544 20.41 -5.42 18.57
N HIS A 545 21.58 -4.90 18.95
CA HIS A 545 21.97 -4.72 20.36
C HIS A 545 21.41 -3.45 21.00
N TYR A 546 20.68 -2.62 20.24
CA TYR A 546 20.04 -1.43 20.80
C TYR A 546 19.03 -1.80 21.90
N THR A 547 19.12 -1.14 23.05
CA THR A 547 18.27 -1.40 24.24
C THR A 547 17.34 -0.24 24.59
N GLY A 548 17.40 0.85 23.82
CA GLY A 548 16.60 2.05 24.09
C GLY A 548 15.16 1.94 23.57
N GLN A 549 14.42 3.03 23.71
CA GLN A 549 13.06 3.15 23.18
C GLN A 549 13.05 3.32 21.65
N GLU A 550 11.88 3.18 21.04
CA GLU A 550 11.62 3.31 19.60
C GLU A 550 11.78 4.76 19.09
N ASP A 551 13.01 5.29 19.19
CA ASP A 551 13.39 6.65 18.81
C ASP A 551 14.27 6.61 17.56
N LEU A 552 13.67 6.96 16.42
CA LEU A 552 14.35 6.99 15.13
C LEU A 552 15.56 7.95 15.13
N SER A 553 15.46 9.09 15.82
CA SER A 553 16.56 10.07 15.86
C SER A 553 17.77 9.51 16.57
N ILE A 554 17.57 8.79 17.69
CA ILE A 554 18.65 8.12 18.42
C ILE A 554 19.23 6.97 17.60
N VAL A 555 18.38 6.14 16.99
CA VAL A 555 18.79 5.00 16.16
C VAL A 555 19.72 5.43 15.02
N ILE A 556 19.40 6.55 14.37
CA ILE A 556 20.21 7.10 13.25
C ILE A 556 21.43 7.85 13.77
N SER A 557 21.27 8.81 14.69
CA SER A 557 22.38 9.67 15.14
C SER A 557 23.48 8.93 15.88
N LYS A 558 23.14 7.86 16.63
CA LYS A 558 24.13 7.00 17.30
C LYS A 558 24.63 5.85 16.42
N GLY A 559 24.13 5.74 15.18
CA GLY A 559 24.59 4.76 14.20
C GLY A 559 24.22 3.31 14.51
N TRP A 560 23.10 3.07 15.19
CA TRP A 560 22.46 1.76 15.34
C TRP A 560 21.84 1.27 14.03
N CYS A 561 21.38 2.22 13.20
CA CYS A 561 21.16 1.99 11.77
C CYS A 561 22.04 2.96 10.99
N GLY A 562 22.99 2.46 10.18
CA GLY A 562 23.93 3.33 9.49
C GLY A 562 24.96 2.62 8.62
N TRP A 563 25.57 3.38 7.72
CA TRP A 563 26.67 2.92 6.88
C TRP A 563 27.96 2.73 7.69
N LYS A 564 28.61 1.58 7.51
CA LYS A 564 29.87 1.20 8.15
C LYS A 564 30.88 0.79 7.07
N ASN A 565 32.14 1.17 7.24
CA ASN A 565 33.23 0.78 6.35
C ASN A 565 33.71 -0.65 6.67
N SER A 566 34.54 -1.24 5.82
CA SER A 566 35.11 -2.58 6.03
C SER A 566 35.83 -2.77 7.38
N ASP A 567 36.41 -1.71 7.95
CA ASP A 567 37.07 -1.77 9.26
C ASP A 567 36.12 -2.01 10.45
N PHE A 568 34.80 -1.97 10.21
CA PHE A 568 33.81 -2.37 11.21
C PHE A 568 33.93 -3.84 11.59
N TRP A 569 34.33 -4.70 10.65
CA TRP A 569 34.50 -6.12 10.89
C TRP A 569 35.88 -6.41 11.49
N ASN A 570 35.92 -7.30 12.48
CA ASN A 570 37.18 -7.75 13.04
C ASN A 570 37.96 -8.53 11.98
N LYS A 571 39.12 -8.00 11.59
CA LYS A 571 39.93 -8.52 10.47
C LYS A 571 40.37 -9.97 10.62
N THR A 572 40.40 -10.53 11.83
CA THR A 572 40.85 -11.92 12.07
C THR A 572 39.73 -12.86 12.47
N ALA A 573 38.51 -12.36 12.69
CA ALA A 573 37.38 -13.20 13.08
C ALA A 573 36.71 -13.84 11.85
N HIS A 574 36.17 -15.04 12.04
CA HIS A 574 35.34 -15.73 11.05
C HIS A 574 33.92 -15.14 11.05
N TYR A 575 33.31 -15.03 9.87
CA TYR A 575 31.96 -14.53 9.69
C TYR A 575 31.13 -15.44 8.79
N ASN A 576 29.90 -15.71 9.20
CA ASN A 576 28.93 -16.46 8.40
C ASN A 576 27.74 -15.55 8.06
N LEU A 577 27.37 -15.47 6.80
CA LEU A 577 26.24 -14.67 6.35
C LEU A 577 25.12 -15.61 5.90
N CYS A 578 23.92 -15.42 6.44
CA CYS A 578 22.70 -16.09 5.99
C CYS A 578 21.95 -15.15 5.04
N LEU A 579 21.85 -15.56 3.78
CA LEU A 579 21.23 -14.84 2.66
C LEU A 579 19.89 -15.51 2.31
N PRO A 580 18.74 -15.03 2.84
CA PRO A 580 17.44 -15.65 2.61
C PRO A 580 16.95 -15.40 1.19
N GLN A 581 16.53 -16.43 0.46
CA GLN A 581 16.14 -16.31 -0.94
C GLN A 581 14.62 -16.19 -1.09
N THR A 582 14.21 -15.35 -2.04
CA THR A 582 12.82 -15.28 -2.48
C THR A 582 12.55 -16.29 -3.60
N LYS A 583 11.33 -16.81 -3.64
CA LYS A 583 10.80 -17.56 -4.78
C LYS A 583 9.87 -16.65 -5.59
N PRO A 584 9.77 -16.82 -6.91
CA PRO A 584 8.76 -16.13 -7.71
C PRO A 584 7.35 -16.41 -7.15
N ALA A 585 6.60 -15.36 -6.86
CA ALA A 585 5.24 -15.46 -6.31
C ALA A 585 4.43 -14.20 -6.68
N ILE A 586 3.10 -14.32 -6.68
CA ILE A 586 2.16 -13.22 -6.92
C ILE A 586 1.15 -13.13 -5.79
#